data_AF-A0A961Z8P5-F1
#
_entry.id   AF-A0A961Z8P5-F1
#
_cell.length_a   1.000
_cell.length_b   1.000
_cell.length_c   1.000
_cell.angle_alpha   90.00
_cell.angle_beta   90.00
_cell.angle_gamma   90.00
#
_symmetry.space_group_name_H-M   'P 1'
#
loop_
_entity.id
_entity.type
_entity.pdbx_description
1 polymer ?
#
loop_
_entity_poly.entity_id
_entity_poly.type
_entity_poly.pdbx_seq_one_letter_code
_entity_poly.pdbx_strand_id
1 'polypeptide(L)'
;MSGLQAHVPPTSPSAGWVAAKPFDLGDNLAYGAWRATKLENYPKSVDALRVPIKCLATPTAEEKSALLARCRLTNMAVYALPAPQVNPGVARPGDREMRADLRQFASAFGLGHMETHRSAEDDGIVAIEVTGAQSKRGFIPYTNKPLSWHTDGYYNPPEAPIRAMLLHCVRPAREGGVNALLDPEIIYIRLRDKDPALVAAMMHPEAMTIPESVEEDGGVRPVSIGPVILIDETGRLTMRYTARTRNIHWRDDADTRAAVALINRLLTHEEEELIIKYKMAAGEGLLCNNVLHTRSAFEDDDQATRLLYRVRYRERIAQT
;
A
#
# COMPACT_ATOMS: atom_id res chain seq x y z
N MET A 1 -4.89 34.78 -52.29
CA MET A 1 -4.09 33.96 -51.35
C MET A 1 -4.97 33.66 -50.15
N SER A 2 -5.69 32.53 -50.20
CA SER A 2 -6.60 32.07 -49.15
C SER A 2 -5.97 30.88 -48.44
N GLY A 3 -5.56 31.04 -47.18
CA GLY A 3 -5.09 29.93 -46.34
C GLY A 3 -6.26 29.26 -45.65
N LEU A 4 -6.48 27.97 -45.94
CA LEU A 4 -7.37 27.11 -45.19
C LEU A 4 -6.78 26.86 -43.79
N GLN A 5 -7.49 27.25 -42.74
CA GLN A 5 -7.29 26.70 -41.40
C GLN A 5 -8.01 25.36 -41.31
N ALA A 6 -7.24 24.29 -41.12
CA ALA A 6 -7.76 22.97 -40.83
C ALA A 6 -8.34 22.94 -39.40
N HIS A 7 -9.64 22.70 -39.31
CA HIS A 7 -10.34 22.46 -38.06
C HIS A 7 -10.05 21.02 -37.62
N VAL A 8 -9.26 20.84 -36.58
CA VAL A 8 -9.05 19.53 -35.94
C VAL A 8 -10.14 19.38 -34.87
N PRO A 9 -11.04 18.38 -34.96
CA PRO A 9 -12.06 18.18 -33.94
C PRO A 9 -11.43 17.59 -32.67
N PRO A 10 -11.99 17.87 -31.48
CA PRO A 10 -11.52 17.23 -30.25
C PRO A 10 -11.82 15.73 -30.31
N THR A 11 -10.77 14.92 -30.36
CA THR A 11 -10.85 13.47 -30.16
C THR A 11 -11.26 13.21 -28.72
N SER A 12 -12.52 12.84 -28.51
CA SER A 12 -12.97 12.24 -27.26
C SER A 12 -12.32 10.86 -27.12
N PRO A 13 -11.63 10.51 -26.02
CA PRO A 13 -11.23 9.15 -25.79
C PRO A 13 -12.43 8.39 -25.20
N SER A 14 -13.30 7.88 -26.06
CA SER A 14 -14.19 6.78 -25.69
C SER A 14 -13.39 5.47 -25.72
N ALA A 15 -12.52 5.28 -24.73
CA ALA A 15 -11.93 3.99 -24.44
C ALA A 15 -12.81 3.30 -23.38
N GLY A 16 -13.71 2.43 -23.82
CA GLY A 16 -14.45 1.54 -22.94
C GLY A 16 -13.48 0.62 -22.23
N TRP A 17 -13.15 0.97 -20.98
CA TRP A 17 -12.45 0.08 -20.07
C TRP A 17 -13.36 -1.13 -19.83
N VAL A 18 -12.94 -2.32 -20.28
CA VAL A 18 -13.56 -3.56 -19.83
C VAL A 18 -13.14 -3.70 -18.37
N ALA A 19 -13.95 -3.16 -17.45
CA ALA A 19 -13.78 -3.42 -16.04
C ALA A 19 -13.64 -4.93 -15.87
N ALA A 20 -12.58 -5.40 -15.20
CA ALA A 20 -12.49 -6.82 -14.90
C ALA A 20 -13.80 -7.24 -14.22
N LYS A 21 -14.40 -8.32 -14.72
CA LYS A 21 -15.82 -8.66 -14.46
C LYS A 21 -16.33 -8.44 -13.02
N PRO A 22 -15.59 -8.76 -11.93
CA PRO A 22 -16.12 -8.51 -10.59
C PRO A 22 -16.18 -7.03 -10.16
N PHE A 23 -15.52 -6.14 -10.89
CA PHE A 23 -15.49 -4.70 -10.60
C PHE A 23 -16.43 -3.87 -11.48
N ASP A 24 -17.06 -4.49 -12.49
CA ASP A 24 -18.21 -3.90 -13.17
C ASP A 24 -19.41 -3.85 -12.20
N LEU A 25 -19.92 -2.66 -11.93
CA LEU A 25 -21.05 -2.45 -11.02
C LEU A 25 -22.37 -2.99 -11.58
N GLY A 26 -22.46 -3.19 -12.90
CA GLY A 26 -23.61 -3.83 -13.55
C GLY A 26 -23.61 -5.36 -13.49
N ASP A 27 -22.44 -6.00 -13.32
CA ASP A 27 -22.30 -7.45 -13.31
C ASP A 27 -22.34 -8.02 -11.87
N ASN A 28 -23.55 -8.16 -11.34
CA ASN A 28 -23.76 -8.69 -10.00
C ASN A 28 -23.42 -10.20 -9.89
N LEU A 29 -23.49 -10.95 -11.00
CA LEU A 29 -23.18 -12.37 -11.00
C LEU A 29 -21.67 -12.59 -10.86
N ALA A 30 -20.85 -11.88 -11.64
CA ALA A 30 -19.41 -11.95 -11.54
C ALA A 30 -18.91 -11.46 -10.17
N TYR A 31 -19.47 -10.37 -9.66
CA TYR A 31 -19.17 -9.89 -8.32
C TYR A 31 -19.52 -10.91 -7.25
N GLY A 32 -20.74 -11.48 -7.28
CA GLY A 32 -21.19 -12.46 -6.30
C GLY A 32 -20.30 -13.70 -6.24
N ALA A 33 -19.94 -14.26 -7.40
CA ALA A 33 -19.06 -15.43 -7.48
C ALA A 33 -17.63 -15.14 -6.98
N TRP A 34 -17.05 -14.01 -7.39
CA TRP A 34 -15.72 -13.60 -6.94
C TRP A 34 -15.69 -13.30 -5.44
N ARG A 35 -16.66 -12.53 -4.94
CA ARG A 35 -16.81 -12.19 -3.52
C ARG A 35 -16.92 -13.44 -2.66
N ALA A 36 -17.79 -14.39 -3.03
CA ALA A 36 -17.98 -15.63 -2.28
C ALA A 36 -16.67 -16.42 -2.20
N THR A 37 -16.01 -16.63 -3.34
CA THR A 37 -14.72 -17.33 -3.41
C THR A 37 -13.65 -16.63 -2.56
N LYS A 38 -13.56 -15.30 -2.66
CA LYS A 38 -12.57 -14.52 -1.91
C LYS A 38 -12.80 -14.62 -0.41
N LEU A 39 -14.01 -14.37 0.07
CA LEU A 39 -14.34 -14.38 1.50
C LEU A 39 -14.26 -15.78 2.13
N GLU A 40 -14.63 -16.83 1.41
CA GLU A 40 -14.52 -18.22 1.87
C GLU A 40 -13.05 -18.62 2.12
N ASN A 41 -12.15 -18.17 1.24
CA ASN A 41 -10.74 -18.54 1.30
C ASN A 41 -9.88 -17.51 2.07
N TYR A 42 -10.44 -16.38 2.51
CA TYR A 42 -9.65 -15.28 3.05
C TYR A 42 -8.98 -15.65 4.39
N PRO A 43 -7.66 -15.43 4.55
CA PRO A 43 -6.95 -15.75 5.79
C PRO A 43 -7.35 -14.81 6.93
N LYS A 44 -7.47 -15.38 8.13
CA LYS A 44 -7.90 -14.67 9.34
C LYS A 44 -6.76 -14.42 10.35
N SER A 45 -5.52 -14.72 9.98
CA SER A 45 -4.36 -14.51 10.83
C SER A 45 -3.09 -14.22 10.02
N VAL A 46 -2.11 -13.60 10.66
CA VAL A 46 -0.79 -13.38 10.07
C VAL A 46 -0.07 -14.70 9.74
N ASP A 47 -0.31 -15.77 10.52
CA ASP A 47 0.32 -17.06 10.30
C ASP A 47 -0.08 -17.69 8.96
N ALA A 48 -1.31 -17.47 8.52
CA ALA A 48 -1.77 -17.91 7.20
C ALA A 48 -1.16 -17.09 6.04
N LEU A 49 -0.76 -15.84 6.30
CA LEU A 49 -0.02 -15.01 5.36
C LEU A 49 1.49 -15.27 5.34
N ARG A 50 2.01 -15.88 6.42
CA ARG A 50 3.45 -16.05 6.61
C ARG A 50 4.00 -17.18 5.72
N VAL A 51 5.10 -16.88 5.04
CA VAL A 51 5.88 -17.81 4.23
C VAL A 51 7.32 -17.79 4.73
N PRO A 52 7.82 -18.89 5.31
CA PRO A 52 9.24 -19.01 5.60
C PRO A 52 10.04 -18.98 4.30
N ILE A 53 11.07 -18.15 4.24
CA ILE A 53 12.02 -18.11 3.12
C ILE A 53 13.43 -18.27 3.66
N LYS A 54 14.32 -18.92 2.91
CA LYS A 54 15.71 -19.15 3.35
C LYS A 54 16.60 -17.94 3.13
N CYS A 55 16.39 -17.22 2.02
CA CYS A 55 17.28 -16.16 1.56
C CYS A 55 16.53 -15.15 0.70
N LEU A 56 16.78 -13.85 0.93
CA LEU A 56 16.22 -12.76 0.11
C LEU A 56 16.87 -12.68 -1.27
N ALA A 57 18.18 -12.88 -1.36
CA ALA A 57 18.91 -12.80 -2.63
C ALA A 57 18.47 -13.89 -3.64
N THR A 58 18.10 -15.07 -3.15
CA THR A 58 17.82 -16.23 -4.00
C THR A 58 16.60 -17.02 -3.52
N PRO A 59 15.39 -16.42 -3.56
CA PRO A 59 14.19 -17.14 -3.15
C PRO A 59 13.90 -18.28 -4.13
N THR A 60 13.56 -19.45 -3.60
CA THR A 60 13.29 -20.64 -4.43
C THR A 60 11.99 -20.48 -5.23
N ALA A 61 11.77 -21.37 -6.20
CA ALA A 61 10.53 -21.36 -6.97
C ALA A 61 9.29 -21.60 -6.08
N GLU A 62 9.43 -22.48 -5.09
CA GLU A 62 8.38 -22.82 -4.12
C GLU A 62 8.09 -21.63 -3.19
N GLU A 63 9.12 -20.98 -2.67
CA GLU A 63 8.99 -19.78 -1.82
C GLU A 63 8.29 -18.65 -2.57
N LYS A 64 8.70 -18.38 -3.83
CA LYS A 64 8.05 -17.40 -4.69
C LYS A 64 6.59 -17.75 -4.98
N SER A 65 6.31 -19.01 -5.33
CA SER A 65 4.95 -19.49 -5.62
C SER A 65 4.04 -19.32 -4.40
N ALA A 66 4.54 -19.65 -3.20
CA ALA A 66 3.80 -19.47 -1.95
C ALA A 66 3.49 -17.98 -1.70
N LEU A 67 4.48 -17.10 -1.80
CA LEU A 67 4.28 -15.65 -1.63
C LEU A 67 3.28 -15.07 -2.64
N LEU A 68 3.40 -15.45 -3.92
CA LEU A 68 2.48 -15.03 -4.97
C LEU A 68 1.05 -15.55 -4.72
N ALA A 69 0.89 -16.79 -4.24
CA ALA A 69 -0.42 -17.34 -3.92
C ALA A 69 -1.14 -16.51 -2.83
N ARG A 70 -0.41 -16.05 -1.79
CA ARG A 70 -0.98 -15.18 -0.75
C ARG A 70 -1.31 -13.79 -1.31
N CYS A 71 -0.42 -13.23 -2.13
CA CYS A 71 -0.66 -11.93 -2.77
C CYS A 71 -1.87 -11.95 -3.72
N ARG A 72 -2.09 -13.03 -4.48
CA ARG A 72 -3.31 -13.16 -5.33
C ARG A 72 -4.59 -13.20 -4.53
N LEU A 73 -4.56 -13.80 -3.34
CA LEU A 73 -5.73 -13.95 -2.50
C LEU A 73 -6.05 -12.68 -1.70
N THR A 74 -5.01 -11.97 -1.24
CA THR A 74 -5.13 -10.91 -0.21
C THR A 74 -4.41 -9.60 -0.52
N ASN A 75 -3.82 -9.47 -1.71
CA ASN A 75 -2.92 -8.38 -2.06
C ASN A 75 -1.65 -8.27 -1.17
N MET A 76 -1.39 -9.24 -0.28
CA MET A 76 -0.21 -9.22 0.59
C MET A 76 0.32 -10.61 0.93
N ALA A 77 1.58 -10.66 1.36
CA ALA A 77 2.21 -11.81 1.98
C ALA A 77 3.24 -11.34 2.99
N VAL A 78 3.45 -12.13 4.06
CA VAL A 78 4.53 -11.90 5.01
C VAL A 78 5.59 -12.95 4.76
N TYR A 79 6.83 -12.55 4.47
CA TYR A 79 7.94 -13.50 4.49
C TYR A 79 8.63 -13.48 5.85
N ALA A 80 9.22 -14.60 6.24
CA ALA A 80 10.04 -14.71 7.44
C ALA A 80 11.36 -15.39 7.10
N LEU A 81 12.46 -14.67 7.28
CA LEU A 81 13.79 -15.28 7.26
C LEU A 81 13.98 -16.15 8.49
N PRO A 82 14.91 -17.13 8.45
CA PRO A 82 15.31 -17.85 9.65
C PRO A 82 15.75 -16.82 10.69
N ALA A 83 15.30 -17.00 11.94
CA ALA A 83 15.80 -16.18 13.03
C ALA A 83 17.33 -16.20 12.95
N PRO A 84 18.00 -15.03 13.00
CA PRO A 84 19.45 -15.01 12.99
C PRO A 84 19.91 -15.94 14.11
N GLN A 85 20.63 -17.01 13.74
CA GLN A 85 21.36 -17.82 14.71
C GLN A 85 22.23 -16.81 15.46
N VAL A 86 21.94 -16.59 16.74
CA VAL A 86 22.79 -15.77 17.60
C VAL A 86 24.05 -16.59 17.86
N ASN A 87 24.85 -16.79 16.82
CA ASN A 87 26.22 -17.23 16.95
C ASN A 87 27.02 -15.97 17.25
N PRO A 88 27.51 -15.78 18.48
CA PRO A 88 28.41 -14.69 18.79
C PRO A 88 29.66 -14.85 17.90
N GLY A 89 29.72 -14.09 16.80
CA GLY A 89 30.81 -14.15 15.82
C GLY A 89 30.39 -14.09 14.34
N VAL A 90 29.12 -14.36 14.00
CA VAL A 90 28.63 -14.17 12.62
C VAL A 90 28.05 -12.76 12.51
N ALA A 91 28.71 -11.89 11.76
CA ALA A 91 28.22 -10.55 11.50
C ALA A 91 26.81 -10.64 10.86
N ARG A 92 25.87 -9.83 11.36
CA ARG A 92 24.63 -9.56 10.61
C ARG A 92 25.03 -9.02 9.24
N PRO A 93 24.25 -9.27 8.16
CA PRO A 93 24.48 -8.59 6.90
C PRO A 93 24.60 -7.09 7.17
N GLY A 94 25.66 -6.48 6.63
CA GLY A 94 25.81 -5.04 6.72
C GLY A 94 24.61 -4.34 6.08
N ASP A 95 24.34 -3.08 6.43
CA ASP A 95 23.26 -2.27 5.84
C ASP A 95 23.26 -2.36 4.30
N ARG A 96 24.44 -2.29 3.68
CA ARG A 96 24.63 -2.40 2.23
C ARG A 96 24.20 -3.76 1.64
N GLU A 97 24.52 -4.86 2.31
CA GLU A 97 24.19 -6.21 1.85
C GLU A 97 22.70 -6.46 1.96
N MET A 98 22.08 -6.11 3.09
CA MET A 98 20.63 -6.22 3.28
C MET A 98 19.86 -5.42 2.22
N ARG A 99 20.30 -4.19 1.93
CA ARG A 99 19.70 -3.36 0.88
C ARG A 99 19.83 -4.01 -0.50
N ALA A 100 20.98 -4.58 -0.84
CA ALA A 100 21.16 -5.30 -2.11
C ALA A 100 20.23 -6.53 -2.20
N ASP A 101 20.17 -7.32 -1.13
CA ASP A 101 19.31 -8.51 -1.04
C ASP A 101 17.82 -8.15 -1.19
N LEU A 102 17.36 -7.06 -0.58
CA LEU A 102 15.98 -6.59 -0.72
C LEU A 102 15.64 -6.20 -2.16
N ARG A 103 16.57 -5.59 -2.88
CA ARG A 103 16.36 -5.27 -4.31
C ARG A 103 16.29 -6.52 -5.16
N GLN A 104 17.17 -7.48 -4.90
CA GLN A 104 17.17 -8.75 -5.62
C GLN A 104 15.88 -9.53 -5.34
N PHE A 105 15.45 -9.56 -4.08
CA PHE A 105 14.17 -10.12 -3.69
C PHE A 105 13.01 -9.47 -4.44
N ALA A 106 12.92 -8.14 -4.44
CA ALA A 106 11.87 -7.41 -5.15
C ALA A 106 11.87 -7.70 -6.66
N SER A 107 13.04 -7.74 -7.29
CA SER A 107 13.20 -8.07 -8.71
C SER A 107 12.66 -9.47 -9.05
N ALA A 108 12.80 -10.43 -8.13
CA ALA A 108 12.23 -11.78 -8.30
C ALA A 108 10.69 -11.80 -8.38
N PHE A 109 10.03 -10.71 -7.99
CA PHE A 109 8.58 -10.48 -8.07
C PHE A 109 8.19 -9.46 -9.16
N GLY A 110 9.12 -9.12 -10.05
CA GLY A 110 8.90 -8.17 -11.14
C GLY A 110 8.88 -6.70 -10.72
N LEU A 111 9.45 -6.38 -9.56
CA LEU A 111 9.50 -5.01 -9.02
C LEU A 111 10.90 -4.42 -9.21
N GLY A 112 11.02 -3.43 -10.12
CA GLY A 112 12.30 -2.79 -10.44
C GLY A 112 12.25 -1.26 -10.49
N HIS A 113 11.10 -0.66 -10.81
CA HIS A 113 10.92 0.78 -10.92
C HIS A 113 10.48 1.38 -9.59
N MET A 114 11.47 1.68 -8.76
CA MET A 114 11.27 2.31 -7.46
C MET A 114 10.81 3.77 -7.60
N GLU A 115 9.95 4.21 -6.68
CA GLU A 115 9.56 5.61 -6.57
C GLU A 115 10.72 6.48 -6.08
N THR A 116 11.19 7.39 -6.93
CA THR A 116 12.01 8.50 -6.48
C THR A 116 11.14 9.48 -5.69
N HIS A 117 11.38 9.59 -4.39
CA HIS A 117 10.76 10.58 -3.52
C HIS A 117 11.80 11.12 -2.54
N ARG A 118 11.52 12.28 -1.91
CA ARG A 118 12.47 13.02 -1.07
C ARG A 118 13.15 12.24 0.08
N SER A 119 12.57 11.11 0.47
CA SER A 119 13.07 10.28 1.57
C SER A 119 13.74 8.99 1.09
N ALA A 120 13.65 8.66 -0.20
CA ALA A 120 14.44 7.60 -0.80
C ALA A 120 15.91 8.03 -0.84
N GLU A 121 16.77 7.10 -0.45
CA GLU A 121 18.21 7.26 -0.66
C GLU A 121 18.54 6.94 -2.12
N ASP A 122 19.81 7.09 -2.52
CA ASP A 122 20.29 6.79 -3.89
C ASP A 122 19.91 5.39 -4.37
N ASP A 123 19.63 4.52 -3.40
CA ASP A 123 19.32 3.14 -3.62
C ASP A 123 17.81 2.82 -3.78
N GLY A 124 16.95 3.83 -3.60
CA GLY A 124 15.48 3.72 -3.63
C GLY A 124 14.86 3.19 -2.34
N ILE A 125 15.67 2.81 -1.35
CA ILE A 125 15.25 2.22 -0.09
C ILE A 125 15.25 3.29 1.01
N VAL A 126 14.20 3.27 1.83
CA VAL A 126 14.02 4.20 2.94
C VAL A 126 14.25 3.49 4.26
N ALA A 127 15.24 3.94 5.03
CA ALA A 127 15.34 3.60 6.45
C ALA A 127 14.26 4.36 7.27
N ILE A 128 13.33 3.60 7.85
CA ILE A 128 12.28 4.07 8.76
C ILE A 128 12.73 3.80 10.20
N GLU A 129 13.27 4.85 10.81
CA GLU A 129 13.70 4.90 12.21
C GLU A 129 13.34 6.27 12.80
N VAL A 130 13.28 6.36 14.13
CA VAL A 130 13.08 7.65 14.80
C VAL A 130 14.33 8.50 14.57
N THR A 131 14.17 9.69 14.00
CA THR A 131 15.30 10.58 13.72
C THR A 131 14.95 12.05 13.93
N GLY A 132 15.91 12.81 14.47
CA GLY A 132 15.83 14.26 14.62
C GLY A 132 16.31 15.04 13.38
N ALA A 133 16.73 14.33 12.31
CA ALA A 133 17.29 14.92 11.10
C ALA A 133 16.30 15.91 10.46
N GLN A 134 16.80 17.10 10.12
CA GLN A 134 15.95 18.21 9.65
C GLN A 134 15.14 17.86 8.39
N SER A 135 15.74 17.12 7.44
CA SER A 135 15.06 16.68 6.20
C SER A 135 13.88 15.73 6.42
N LYS A 136 13.81 15.10 7.61
CA LYS A 136 12.80 14.10 8.00
C LYS A 136 11.88 14.60 9.13
N ARG A 137 12.07 15.83 9.62
CA ARG A 137 11.22 16.43 10.68
C ARG A 137 9.77 16.60 10.20
N GLY A 138 8.82 16.39 11.12
CA GLY A 138 7.38 16.52 10.85
C GLY A 138 6.72 15.30 10.19
N PHE A 139 7.49 14.35 9.66
CA PHE A 139 6.96 13.14 9.05
C PHE A 139 6.75 12.04 10.09
N ILE A 140 5.49 11.69 10.33
CA ILE A 140 5.08 10.67 11.30
C ILE A 140 5.85 9.33 11.18
N PRO A 141 6.18 8.81 9.98
CA PRO A 141 6.98 7.59 9.86
C PRO A 141 8.30 7.62 10.65
N TYR A 142 8.92 8.79 10.82
CA TYR A 142 10.20 9.01 11.53
C TYR A 142 10.01 9.46 12.99
N THR A 143 8.82 9.23 13.54
CA THR A 143 8.48 9.48 14.95
C THR A 143 7.92 8.20 15.56
N ASN A 144 7.87 8.16 16.89
CA ASN A 144 7.26 7.07 17.66
C ASN A 144 5.73 7.16 17.79
N LYS A 145 5.11 8.19 17.18
CA LYS A 145 3.66 8.41 17.18
C LYS A 145 2.92 7.36 16.36
N PRO A 146 1.63 7.11 16.61
CA PRO A 146 0.83 6.24 15.75
C PRO A 146 0.75 6.82 14.34
N LEU A 147 0.69 5.94 13.34
CA LEU A 147 0.51 6.30 11.94
C LEU A 147 -0.87 5.82 11.50
N SER A 148 -1.76 6.74 11.14
CA SER A 148 -3.15 6.43 10.77
C SER A 148 -3.25 5.59 9.49
N TRP A 149 -4.41 4.98 9.27
CA TRP A 149 -4.72 4.20 8.06
C TRP A 149 -4.43 4.97 6.78
N HIS A 150 -3.69 4.35 5.87
CA HIS A 150 -3.37 4.88 4.55
C HIS A 150 -2.93 3.77 3.59
N THR A 151 -2.83 4.10 2.30
CA THR A 151 -1.98 3.41 1.33
C THR A 151 -0.76 4.28 1.03
N ASP A 152 0.38 3.69 0.68
CA ASP A 152 1.56 4.49 0.38
C ASP A 152 1.38 5.28 -0.93
N GLY A 153 1.94 6.50 -1.00
CA GLY A 153 1.78 7.37 -2.17
C GLY A 153 0.40 8.01 -2.31
N TYR A 154 -0.40 8.11 -1.23
CA TYR A 154 -1.73 8.71 -1.29
C TYR A 154 -1.78 10.20 -1.70
N TYR A 155 -0.63 10.88 -1.69
CA TYR A 155 -0.48 12.24 -2.25
C TYR A 155 -0.19 12.25 -3.76
N ASN A 156 0.17 11.11 -4.35
CA ASN A 156 0.53 11.05 -5.76
C ASN A 156 -0.71 11.27 -6.63
N PRO A 157 -0.53 11.86 -7.81
CA PRO A 157 -1.61 11.94 -8.78
C PRO A 157 -1.99 10.53 -9.28
N PRO A 158 -3.23 10.31 -9.74
CA PRO A 158 -3.68 8.99 -10.20
C PRO A 158 -2.82 8.35 -11.30
N GLU A 159 -2.09 9.15 -12.08
CA GLU A 159 -1.21 8.72 -13.16
C GLU A 159 0.16 8.22 -12.67
N ALA A 160 0.49 8.44 -11.39
CA ALA A 160 1.74 8.00 -10.76
C ALA A 160 1.49 7.20 -9.46
N PRO A 161 0.66 6.13 -9.51
CA PRO A 161 0.31 5.38 -8.33
C PRO A 161 1.51 4.59 -7.80
N ILE A 162 1.52 4.36 -6.48
CA ILE A 162 2.31 3.29 -5.88
C ILE A 162 1.46 2.03 -5.93
N ARG A 163 1.94 1.03 -6.66
CA ARG A 163 1.20 -0.21 -6.91
C ARG A 163 1.66 -1.35 -6.02
N ALA A 164 2.91 -1.32 -5.57
CA ALA A 164 3.43 -2.26 -4.61
C ALA A 164 4.35 -1.61 -3.58
N MET A 165 4.46 -2.25 -2.42
CA MET A 165 5.33 -1.86 -1.33
C MET A 165 6.01 -3.10 -0.76
N LEU A 166 7.30 -2.95 -0.45
CA LEU A 166 8.08 -3.88 0.34
C LEU A 166 8.44 -3.21 1.66
N LEU A 167 8.25 -3.92 2.78
CA LEU A 167 8.68 -3.50 4.10
C LEU A 167 9.52 -4.64 4.71
N HIS A 168 10.65 -4.32 5.32
CA HIS A 168 11.53 -5.31 5.97
C HIS A 168 11.89 -4.84 7.37
N CYS A 169 11.74 -5.71 8.37
CA CYS A 169 12.09 -5.40 9.75
C CYS A 169 13.50 -5.88 10.08
N VAL A 170 14.44 -4.93 10.17
CA VAL A 170 15.80 -5.20 10.65
C VAL A 170 15.78 -5.35 12.17
N ARG A 171 15.12 -4.41 12.84
CA ARG A 171 14.98 -4.36 14.30
C ARG A 171 13.57 -3.89 14.67
N PRO A 172 12.79 -4.67 15.42
CA PRO A 172 11.51 -4.20 15.92
C PRO A 172 11.71 -3.20 17.07
N ALA A 173 10.69 -2.39 17.37
CA ALA A 173 10.63 -1.62 18.61
C ALA A 173 10.57 -2.54 19.83
N ARG A 174 10.94 -2.04 21.01
CA ARG A 174 10.80 -2.75 22.29
C ARG A 174 9.33 -3.07 22.55
N GLU A 175 8.47 -2.04 22.52
CA GLU A 175 7.04 -2.14 22.75
C GLU A 175 6.24 -1.47 21.63
N GLY A 176 4.99 -1.91 21.44
CA GLY A 176 4.15 -1.41 20.36
C GLY A 176 4.73 -1.67 18.97
N GLY A 177 4.49 -0.73 18.05
CA GLY A 177 4.90 -0.84 16.65
C GLY A 177 4.11 -1.90 15.87
N VAL A 178 2.92 -2.24 16.36
CA VAL A 178 2.01 -3.22 15.77
C VAL A 178 1.45 -2.62 14.49
N ASN A 179 1.61 -3.33 13.38
CA ASN A 179 0.94 -2.98 12.13
C ASN A 179 -0.48 -3.54 12.16
N ALA A 180 -1.43 -2.83 11.56
CA ALA A 180 -2.68 -3.43 11.11
C ALA A 180 -2.77 -3.29 9.59
N LEU A 181 -3.15 -4.38 8.93
CA LEU A 181 -3.20 -4.49 7.46
C LEU A 181 -4.59 -4.88 7.02
N LEU A 182 -5.04 -4.34 5.88
CA LEU A 182 -6.28 -4.75 5.23
C LEU A 182 -6.14 -4.69 3.71
N ASP A 183 -6.59 -5.74 3.04
CA ASP A 183 -6.70 -5.80 1.59
C ASP A 183 -7.76 -4.78 1.10
N PRO A 184 -7.40 -3.86 0.19
CA PRO A 184 -8.34 -2.91 -0.41
C PRO A 184 -9.59 -3.58 -1.03
N GLU A 185 -9.48 -4.81 -1.51
CA GLU A 185 -10.61 -5.54 -2.08
C GLU A 185 -11.66 -5.91 -1.02
N ILE A 186 -11.29 -6.02 0.26
CA ILE A 186 -12.27 -6.20 1.35
C ILE A 186 -13.08 -4.92 1.55
N ILE A 187 -12.45 -3.74 1.52
CA ILE A 187 -13.19 -2.47 1.56
C ILE A 187 -14.15 -2.36 0.38
N TYR A 188 -13.70 -2.70 -0.82
CA TYR A 188 -14.57 -2.75 -2.00
C TYR A 188 -15.79 -3.64 -1.78
N ILE A 189 -15.58 -4.86 -1.25
CA ILE A 189 -16.67 -5.78 -0.94
C ILE A 189 -17.64 -5.16 0.07
N ARG A 190 -17.16 -4.59 1.17
CA ARG A 190 -18.04 -4.02 2.21
C ARG A 190 -18.84 -2.83 1.70
N LEU A 191 -18.24 -1.98 0.87
CA LEU A 191 -18.95 -0.87 0.22
C LEU A 191 -20.02 -1.39 -0.75
N ARG A 192 -19.66 -2.32 -1.65
CA ARG A 192 -20.59 -2.83 -2.67
C ARG A 192 -21.72 -3.68 -2.09
N ASP A 193 -21.45 -4.44 -1.03
CA ASP A 193 -22.47 -5.18 -0.27
C ASP A 193 -23.48 -4.23 0.38
N LYS A 194 -23.01 -3.05 0.83
CA LYS A 194 -23.87 -2.06 1.43
C LYS A 194 -24.74 -1.38 0.39
N ASP A 195 -24.12 -0.85 -0.66
CA ASP A 195 -24.76 -0.22 -1.82
C ASP A 195 -23.71 0.04 -2.92
N PRO A 196 -23.88 -0.45 -4.16
CA PRO A 196 -22.99 -0.16 -5.29
C PRO A 196 -22.74 1.34 -5.53
N ALA A 197 -23.67 2.24 -5.16
CA ALA A 197 -23.49 3.68 -5.27
C ALA A 197 -22.32 4.20 -4.41
N LEU A 198 -22.01 3.55 -3.28
CA LEU A 198 -20.86 3.93 -2.44
C LEU A 198 -19.53 3.64 -3.14
N VAL A 199 -19.46 2.53 -3.87
CA VAL A 199 -18.28 2.22 -4.69
C VAL A 199 -18.18 3.19 -5.86
N ALA A 200 -19.29 3.46 -6.56
CA ALA A 200 -19.31 4.44 -7.65
C ALA A 200 -18.81 5.82 -7.17
N ALA A 201 -19.23 6.25 -5.97
CA ALA A 201 -18.78 7.49 -5.36
C ALA A 201 -17.26 7.50 -5.12
N MET A 202 -16.70 6.40 -4.63
CA MET A 202 -15.26 6.22 -4.40
C MET A 202 -14.43 6.07 -5.69
N MET A 203 -15.05 5.64 -6.79
CA MET A 203 -14.41 5.53 -8.12
C MET A 203 -14.44 6.83 -8.92
N HIS A 204 -15.13 7.86 -8.43
CA HIS A 204 -15.24 9.12 -9.15
C HIS A 204 -13.91 9.90 -9.19
N PRO A 205 -13.57 10.57 -10.31
CA PRO A 205 -12.33 11.32 -10.46
C PRO A 205 -12.09 12.39 -9.37
N GLU A 206 -13.15 12.90 -8.77
CA GLU A 206 -13.10 13.95 -7.73
C GLU A 206 -13.45 13.44 -6.32
N ALA A 207 -13.43 12.12 -6.08
CA ALA A 207 -13.87 11.55 -4.80
C ALA A 207 -13.12 12.12 -3.58
N MET A 208 -11.79 12.25 -3.70
CA MET A 208 -10.93 12.75 -2.62
C MET A 208 -9.92 13.77 -3.17
N THR A 209 -9.88 14.92 -2.52
CA THR A 209 -8.96 16.02 -2.78
C THR A 209 -8.08 16.28 -1.56
N ILE A 210 -6.77 16.31 -1.78
CA ILE A 210 -5.78 16.77 -0.82
C ILE A 210 -5.31 18.14 -1.31
N PRO A 211 -5.56 19.22 -0.55
CA PRO A 211 -5.14 20.56 -0.95
C PRO A 211 -3.63 20.68 -1.11
N GLU A 212 -3.23 21.71 -1.85
CA GLU A 212 -1.84 22.15 -1.93
C GLU A 212 -1.28 22.42 -0.52
N SER A 213 0.01 22.12 -0.33
CA SER A 213 0.73 22.47 0.89
C SER A 213 2.11 23.03 0.59
N VAL A 214 2.46 24.11 1.29
CA VAL A 214 3.82 24.67 1.28
C VAL A 214 4.63 23.99 2.38
N GLU A 215 5.77 23.42 2.01
CA GLU A 215 6.73 22.78 2.91
C GLU A 215 7.67 23.84 3.53
N GLU A 216 8.37 23.49 4.61
CA GLU A 216 9.25 24.42 5.34
C GLU A 216 10.41 24.99 4.50
N ASP A 217 10.84 24.26 3.46
CA ASP A 217 11.88 24.67 2.51
C ASP A 217 11.36 25.56 1.38
N GLY A 218 10.08 25.94 1.42
CA GLY A 218 9.40 26.72 0.39
C GLY A 218 8.94 25.89 -0.82
N GLY A 219 9.17 24.57 -0.82
CA GLY A 219 8.65 23.66 -1.82
C GLY A 219 7.13 23.58 -1.76
N VAL A 220 6.48 23.56 -2.93
CA VAL A 220 5.01 23.43 -3.03
C VAL A 220 4.68 22.00 -3.43
N ARG A 221 3.91 21.30 -2.60
CA ARG A 221 3.24 20.07 -2.99
C ARG A 221 1.91 20.43 -3.62
N PRO A 222 1.68 20.13 -4.91
CA PRO A 222 0.46 20.52 -5.60
C PRO A 222 -0.77 19.80 -5.02
N VAL A 223 -1.95 20.31 -5.37
CA VAL A 223 -3.22 19.62 -5.11
C VAL A 223 -3.20 18.20 -5.70
N SER A 224 -3.72 17.24 -4.94
CA SER A 224 -3.91 15.86 -5.39
C SER A 224 -5.39 15.52 -5.34
N ILE A 225 -6.01 15.40 -6.50
CA ILE A 225 -7.43 15.05 -6.69
C ILE A 225 -7.52 13.72 -7.43
N GLY A 226 -8.46 12.86 -7.04
CA GLY A 226 -8.60 11.57 -7.69
C GLY A 226 -9.62 10.64 -7.05
N PRO A 227 -9.87 9.48 -7.69
CA PRO A 227 -10.70 8.41 -7.14
C PRO A 227 -10.02 7.68 -5.99
N VAL A 228 -10.73 7.30 -4.94
CA VAL A 228 -10.17 6.46 -3.87
C VAL A 228 -9.95 5.03 -4.37
N ILE A 229 -10.88 4.51 -5.17
CA ILE A 229 -10.82 3.17 -5.77
C ILE A 229 -10.61 3.33 -7.27
N LEU A 230 -9.58 2.68 -7.80
CA LEU A 230 -9.28 2.66 -9.23
C LEU A 230 -9.20 1.21 -9.70
N ILE A 231 -9.71 0.92 -10.90
CA ILE A 231 -9.38 -0.30 -11.63
C ILE A 231 -8.32 0.06 -12.64
N ASP A 232 -7.16 -0.57 -12.55
CA ASP A 232 -6.06 -0.28 -13.46
C ASP A 232 -6.25 -0.93 -14.84
N GLU A 233 -5.33 -0.65 -15.75
CA GLU A 233 -5.31 -1.16 -17.11
C GLU A 233 -5.22 -2.70 -17.21
N THR A 234 -4.80 -3.36 -16.12
CA THR A 234 -4.75 -4.82 -16.01
C THR A 234 -6.03 -5.41 -15.39
N GLY A 235 -7.00 -4.56 -15.06
CA GLY A 235 -8.25 -4.97 -14.43
C GLY A 235 -8.12 -5.22 -12.92
N ARG A 236 -7.07 -4.71 -12.27
CA ARG A 236 -6.84 -4.90 -10.83
C ARG A 236 -7.28 -3.69 -10.04
N LEU A 237 -7.87 -3.94 -8.87
CA LEU A 237 -8.25 -2.89 -7.95
C LEU A 237 -7.01 -2.30 -7.26
N THR A 238 -6.92 -0.98 -7.28
CA THR A 238 -5.92 -0.18 -6.55
C THR A 238 -6.66 0.84 -5.69
N MET A 239 -6.08 1.20 -4.54
CA MET A 239 -6.68 2.16 -3.62
C MET A 239 -5.71 3.28 -3.25
N ARG A 240 -6.17 4.54 -3.35
CA ARG A 240 -5.47 5.74 -2.87
C ARG A 240 -6.24 6.29 -1.68
N TYR A 241 -5.74 6.10 -0.46
CA TYR A 241 -6.51 6.42 0.73
C TYR A 241 -5.68 6.98 1.88
N THR A 242 -6.31 7.83 2.68
CA THR A 242 -5.81 8.27 3.99
C THR A 242 -6.98 8.53 4.94
N ALA A 243 -6.84 8.10 6.19
CA ALA A 243 -7.78 8.41 7.27
C ALA A 243 -7.49 9.75 7.95
N ARG A 244 -6.64 10.61 7.36
CA ARG A 244 -6.41 11.96 7.88
C ARG A 244 -7.71 12.76 7.85
N THR A 245 -8.02 13.40 8.98
CA THR A 245 -9.21 14.24 9.13
C THR A 245 -8.96 15.71 8.81
N ARG A 246 -7.69 16.11 8.69
CA ARG A 246 -7.26 17.46 8.35
C ARG A 246 -6.72 17.47 6.94
N ASN A 247 -7.02 18.54 6.21
CA ASN A 247 -6.53 18.77 4.85
C ASN A 247 -6.91 17.63 3.89
N ILE A 248 -8.11 17.08 4.04
CA ILE A 248 -8.75 16.15 3.10
C ILE A 248 -10.16 16.68 2.82
N HIS A 249 -10.46 16.93 1.56
CA HIS A 249 -11.78 17.34 1.09
C HIS A 249 -12.40 16.20 0.31
N TRP A 250 -13.61 15.82 0.67
CA TRP A 250 -14.38 14.79 -0.02
C TRP A 250 -15.37 15.45 -0.97
N ARG A 251 -15.72 14.78 -2.07
CA ARG A 251 -16.80 15.24 -2.95
C ARG A 251 -18.09 15.44 -2.13
N ASP A 252 -18.77 16.57 -2.34
CA ASP A 252 -19.90 16.97 -1.50
C ASP A 252 -21.24 16.39 -1.97
N ASP A 253 -21.40 15.08 -1.80
CA ASP A 253 -22.63 14.36 -2.10
C ASP A 253 -22.93 13.27 -1.08
N ALA A 254 -24.18 12.78 -1.09
CA ALA A 254 -24.67 11.85 -0.09
C ALA A 254 -23.91 10.51 -0.10
N ASP A 255 -23.62 9.98 -1.28
CA ASP A 255 -22.99 8.67 -1.44
C ASP A 255 -21.52 8.73 -1.03
N THR A 256 -20.80 9.79 -1.38
CA THR A 256 -19.43 10.00 -0.90
C THR A 256 -19.37 10.09 0.62
N ARG A 257 -20.24 10.90 1.25
CA ARG A 257 -20.28 11.01 2.72
C ARG A 257 -20.61 9.68 3.39
N ALA A 258 -21.55 8.92 2.83
CA ALA A 258 -21.92 7.59 3.35
C ALA A 258 -20.77 6.58 3.20
N ALA A 259 -20.06 6.58 2.06
CA ALA A 259 -18.92 5.71 1.81
C ALA A 259 -17.76 6.02 2.77
N VAL A 260 -17.43 7.31 2.95
CA VAL A 260 -16.40 7.76 3.91
C VAL A 260 -16.75 7.36 5.34
N ALA A 261 -18.01 7.53 5.75
CA ALA A 261 -18.48 7.11 7.06
C ALA A 261 -18.36 5.60 7.27
N LEU A 262 -18.71 4.79 6.26
CA LEU A 262 -18.56 3.34 6.32
C LEU A 262 -17.09 2.91 6.39
N ILE A 263 -16.20 3.48 5.56
CA ILE A 263 -14.76 3.18 5.62
C ILE A 263 -14.20 3.55 7.00
N ASN A 264 -14.60 4.70 7.57
CA ASN A 264 -14.17 5.13 8.89
C ASN A 264 -14.62 4.16 10.00
N ARG A 265 -15.84 3.61 9.92
CA ARG A 265 -16.31 2.55 10.82
C ARG A 265 -15.49 1.27 10.70
N LEU A 266 -15.29 0.80 9.48
CA LEU A 266 -14.53 -0.43 9.22
C LEU A 266 -13.08 -0.33 9.72
N LEU A 267 -12.41 0.80 9.45
CA LEU A 267 -10.98 0.97 9.73
C LEU A 267 -10.68 1.60 11.10
N THR A 268 -11.25 2.77 11.39
CA THR A 268 -10.89 3.55 12.58
C THR A 268 -11.63 3.09 13.82
N HIS A 269 -12.88 2.63 13.66
CA HIS A 269 -13.64 2.00 14.74
C HIS A 269 -13.47 0.48 14.78
N GLU A 270 -12.58 -0.05 13.93
CA GLU A 270 -12.16 -1.46 13.90
C GLU A 270 -13.32 -2.45 13.78
N GLU A 271 -14.38 -2.10 13.04
CA GLU A 271 -15.53 -2.98 12.79
C GLU A 271 -15.24 -4.08 11.75
N GLU A 272 -14.10 -4.05 11.04
CA GLU A 272 -13.71 -5.08 10.09
C GLU A 272 -12.88 -6.20 10.74
N GLU A 273 -13.47 -7.39 10.82
CA GLU A 273 -12.85 -8.59 11.41
C GLU A 273 -11.65 -9.13 10.62
N LEU A 274 -11.55 -8.82 9.31
CA LEU A 274 -10.45 -9.26 8.46
C LEU A 274 -9.20 -8.37 8.56
N ILE A 275 -9.18 -7.38 9.47
CA ILE A 275 -7.97 -6.61 9.78
C ILE A 275 -6.94 -7.52 10.47
N ILE A 276 -5.76 -7.66 9.86
CA ILE A 276 -4.68 -8.47 10.41
C ILE A 276 -3.72 -7.57 11.18
N LYS A 277 -3.70 -7.74 12.52
CA LYS A 277 -2.80 -7.02 13.42
C LYS A 277 -1.60 -7.88 13.78
N TYR A 278 -0.38 -7.39 13.58
CA TYR A 278 0.82 -8.07 14.02
C TYR A 278 2.02 -7.12 14.19
N LYS A 279 2.91 -7.47 15.10
CA LYS A 279 4.23 -6.84 15.24
C LYS A 279 5.23 -7.65 14.44
N MET A 280 5.94 -7.01 13.51
CA MET A 280 6.98 -7.67 12.73
C MET A 280 8.15 -8.06 13.65
N ALA A 281 8.64 -9.29 13.50
CA ALA A 281 9.89 -9.72 14.10
C ALA A 281 11.09 -9.32 13.22
N ALA A 282 12.30 -9.33 13.78
CA ALA A 282 13.52 -9.16 13.00
C ALA A 282 13.62 -10.26 11.92
N GLY A 283 13.88 -9.86 10.68
CA GLY A 283 13.94 -10.77 9.52
C GLY A 283 12.58 -11.04 8.86
N GLU A 284 11.47 -10.52 9.39
CA GLU A 284 10.19 -10.54 8.69
C GLU A 284 10.05 -9.36 7.72
N GLY A 285 9.27 -9.57 6.67
CA GLY A 285 8.87 -8.49 5.78
C GLY A 285 7.50 -8.66 5.16
N LEU A 286 6.89 -7.53 4.79
CA LEU A 286 5.63 -7.46 4.07
C LEU A 286 5.93 -7.19 2.60
N LEU A 287 5.47 -8.09 1.73
CA LEU A 287 5.40 -7.91 0.28
C LEU A 287 3.93 -7.72 -0.08
N CYS A 288 3.54 -6.58 -0.64
CA CYS A 288 2.13 -6.30 -0.91
C CYS A 288 1.89 -5.39 -2.12
N ASN A 289 0.70 -5.50 -2.70
CA ASN A 289 0.16 -4.57 -3.68
C ASN A 289 -0.41 -3.32 -3.00
N ASN A 290 0.44 -2.62 -2.25
CA ASN A 290 0.15 -1.36 -1.55
C ASN A 290 -1.17 -1.38 -0.75
N VAL A 291 -1.33 -2.40 0.11
CA VAL A 291 -2.53 -2.59 0.92
C VAL A 291 -2.74 -1.48 1.95
N LEU A 292 -3.96 -1.34 2.46
CA LEU A 292 -4.23 -0.42 3.57
C LEU A 292 -3.42 -0.84 4.79
N HIS A 293 -2.76 0.13 5.43
CA HIS A 293 -1.98 -0.14 6.62
C HIS A 293 -1.95 1.02 7.61
N THR A 294 -1.73 0.67 8.87
CA THR A 294 -1.56 1.57 10.02
C THR A 294 -0.48 1.00 10.93
N ARG A 295 0.05 1.83 11.84
CA ARG A 295 1.02 1.41 12.86
C ARG A 295 0.65 2.03 14.19
N SER A 296 0.62 1.23 15.26
CA SER A 296 0.45 1.74 16.61
C SER A 296 1.62 2.66 17.01
N ALA A 297 1.44 3.41 18.11
CA ALA A 297 2.57 4.01 18.80
C ALA A 297 3.58 2.93 19.23
N PHE A 298 4.82 3.33 19.47
CA PHE A 298 5.87 2.41 19.91
C PHE A 298 6.87 3.08 20.84
N GLU A 299 7.61 2.26 21.56
CA GLU A 299 8.74 2.66 22.39
C GLU A 299 9.97 1.88 21.98
N ASP A 300 11.08 2.60 21.80
CA ASP A 300 12.38 2.03 21.48
C ASP A 300 13.16 1.71 22.77
N ASP A 301 14.22 0.92 22.62
CA ASP A 301 15.24 0.74 23.66
C ASP A 301 16.33 1.81 23.48
N ASP A 302 16.86 2.33 24.58
CA ASP A 302 17.98 3.28 24.57
C ASP A 302 19.23 2.70 23.87
N GLN A 303 19.38 1.37 23.89
CA GLN A 303 20.49 0.65 23.27
C GLN A 303 20.21 0.22 21.82
N ALA A 304 18.94 0.17 21.40
CA ALA A 304 18.55 -0.31 20.06
C ALA A 304 17.21 0.27 19.60
N THR A 305 17.27 1.17 18.62
CA THR A 305 16.08 1.74 17.99
C THR A 305 15.51 0.84 16.89
N ARG A 306 14.19 0.92 16.72
CA ARG A 306 13.46 0.29 15.62
C ARG A 306 14.02 0.74 14.27
N LEU A 307 14.28 -0.23 13.38
CA LEU A 307 14.69 0.01 12.00
C LEU A 307 13.92 -0.91 11.06
N LEU A 308 13.19 -0.28 10.14
CA LEU A 308 12.59 -0.97 8.99
C LEU A 308 13.12 -0.36 7.69
N TYR A 309 13.33 -1.18 6.68
CA TYR A 309 13.49 -0.70 5.31
C TYR A 309 12.17 -0.74 4.58
N ARG A 310 11.89 0.31 3.82
CA ARG A 310 10.71 0.38 2.96
C ARG A 310 11.10 0.74 1.54
N VAL A 311 10.45 0.08 0.59
CA VAL A 311 10.56 0.38 -0.84
C VAL A 311 9.16 0.48 -1.43
N ARG A 312 8.98 1.43 -2.35
CA ARG A 312 7.71 1.66 -3.05
C ARG A 312 7.94 1.52 -4.54
N TYR A 313 7.01 0.86 -5.22
CA TYR A 313 7.15 0.51 -6.63
C TYR A 313 5.99 1.03 -7.45
N ARG A 314 6.29 1.41 -8.70
CA ARG A 314 5.28 1.80 -9.69
C ARG A 314 4.64 0.58 -10.34
N GLU A 315 5.27 -0.59 -10.26
CA GLU A 315 4.71 -1.86 -10.69
C GLU A 315 3.91 -2.54 -9.59
N ARG A 316 2.91 -3.32 -10.02
CA ARG A 316 2.26 -4.32 -9.19
C ARG A 316 3.14 -5.56 -9.10
N ILE A 317 3.00 -6.35 -8.04
CA ILE A 317 3.66 -7.67 -7.97
C ILE A 317 3.24 -8.51 -9.18
N ALA A 318 4.21 -9.03 -9.92
CA ALA A 318 3.95 -9.77 -11.14
C ALA A 318 2.99 -10.95 -10.88
N GLN A 319 2.06 -11.18 -11.80
CA GLN A 319 1.07 -12.29 -11.73
C GLN A 319 0.10 -12.21 -10.54
N THR A 320 -0.19 -11.02 -10.01
CA THR A 320 -1.16 -10.82 -8.92
C THR A 320 -2.24 -9.81 -9.26
#